data_AF-V4LFV0-F1
#
_entry.id   AF-V4LFV0-F1
#
_cell.length_a   1.000
_cell.length_b   1.000
_cell.length_c   1.000
_cell.angle_alpha   90.00
_cell.angle_beta   90.00
_cell.angle_gamma   90.00
#
_symmetry.space_group_name_H-M   'P 1'
#
loop_
_entity.id
_entity.type
_entity.pdbx_description
1 polymer ?
#
loop_
_entity_poly.entity_id
_entity_poly.type
_entity_poly.pdbx_seq_one_letter_code
_entity_poly.pdbx_strand_id
1 'polypeptide(L)'
;ALQRAMAKVKELTPRGTHLRLEDSIEQINRWYVGWAGYFALTNYPAQLRKIEAHIRRRLRSRLVDQQKNQRNLYRKLTKRGVPRGQAASAVYSHRGRWALSNTRAVNKAYSNDWFIAVMGQAIRSDRKLGHWFDVNQWIRLA
;
A
#
# COMPACT_ATOMS: atom_id res chain seq x y z
N ALA A 1 -1.90 -9.59 17.10
CA ALA A 1 -1.43 -10.05 15.77
C ALA A 1 -1.24 -8.91 14.78
N LEU A 2 -2.29 -8.12 14.49
CA LEU A 2 -2.27 -7.04 13.49
C LEU A 2 -1.13 -6.02 13.67
N GLN A 3 -0.87 -5.55 14.89
CA GLN A 3 0.22 -4.60 15.15
C GLN A 3 1.61 -5.17 14.83
N ARG A 4 1.84 -6.46 15.15
CA ARG A 4 3.08 -7.16 14.79
C ARG A 4 3.22 -7.28 13.27
N ALA A 5 2.13 -7.54 12.55
CA ALA A 5 2.13 -7.56 11.09
C ALA A 5 2.46 -6.18 10.50
N MET A 6 1.90 -5.10 11.04
CA MET A 6 2.23 -3.73 10.60
C MET A 6 3.69 -3.37 10.87
N ALA A 7 4.22 -3.75 12.04
CA ALA A 7 5.64 -3.58 12.36
C ALA A 7 6.52 -4.36 11.36
N LYS A 8 6.14 -5.60 11.04
CA LYS A 8 6.88 -6.40 10.06
C LYS A 8 6.86 -5.80 8.65
N VAL A 9 5.72 -5.26 8.21
CA VAL A 9 5.63 -4.51 6.94
C VAL A 9 6.56 -3.29 6.96
N LYS A 10 6.66 -2.58 8.09
CA LYS A 10 7.56 -1.43 8.23
C LYS A 10 9.04 -1.84 8.13
N GLU A 11 9.42 -2.98 8.70
CA GLU A 11 10.76 -3.56 8.55
C GLU A 11 11.07 -3.92 7.09
N LEU A 12 10.11 -4.56 6.40
CA LEU A 12 10.24 -4.96 4.99
C LEU A 12 10.21 -3.77 4.01
N THR A 13 9.75 -2.60 4.45
CA THR A 13 9.72 -1.37 3.64
C THR A 13 10.51 -0.25 4.31
N PRO A 14 11.86 -0.40 4.40
CA PRO A 14 12.71 0.56 5.07
C PRO A 14 12.65 1.93 4.37
N ARG A 15 13.01 2.96 5.14
CA ARG A 15 12.96 4.37 4.70
C ARG A 15 13.87 4.66 3.51
N GLY A 16 14.99 3.96 3.41
CA GLY A 16 15.90 3.96 2.26
C GLY A 16 16.26 2.52 1.91
N THR A 17 16.25 2.21 0.63
CA THR A 17 16.68 0.91 0.10
C THR A 17 17.21 1.08 -1.31
N HIS A 18 18.24 0.30 -1.64
CA HIS A 18 18.82 0.20 -2.98
C HIS A 18 18.07 -0.83 -3.85
N LEU A 19 17.22 -1.65 -3.24
CA LEU A 19 16.44 -2.67 -3.94
C LEU A 19 15.53 -2.02 -4.99
N ARG A 20 15.19 -2.79 -6.02
CA ARG A 20 14.16 -2.37 -6.97
C ARG A 20 12.79 -2.47 -6.29
N LEU A 21 11.76 -1.90 -6.92
CA LEU A 21 10.43 -1.92 -6.31
C LEU A 21 9.83 -3.33 -6.38
N GLU A 22 10.10 -4.01 -7.49
CA GLU A 22 9.75 -5.38 -7.82
C GLU A 22 10.28 -6.35 -6.76
N ASP A 23 11.61 -6.33 -6.51
CA ASP A 23 12.25 -7.18 -5.50
C ASP A 23 11.63 -6.99 -4.10
N SER A 24 11.31 -5.75 -3.76
CA SER A 24 10.69 -5.44 -2.47
C SER A 24 9.25 -5.97 -2.38
N ILE A 25 8.49 -5.89 -3.47
CA ILE A 25 7.14 -6.44 -3.51
C ILE A 25 7.20 -7.97 -3.44
N GLU A 26 8.15 -8.60 -4.12
CA GLU A 26 8.34 -10.04 -4.04
C GLU A 26 8.69 -10.50 -2.61
N GLN A 27 9.58 -9.78 -1.93
CA GLN A 27 9.92 -10.06 -0.53
C GLN A 27 8.71 -9.89 0.40
N ILE A 28 7.93 -8.82 0.20
CA ILE A 28 6.69 -8.58 0.96
C ILE A 28 5.66 -9.67 0.67
N ASN A 29 5.50 -10.08 -0.59
CA ASN A 29 4.56 -11.11 -1.01
C ASN A 29 4.88 -12.46 -0.37
N ARG A 30 6.16 -12.88 -0.38
CA ARG A 30 6.60 -14.13 0.26
C ARG A 30 6.20 -14.18 1.74
N TRP A 31 6.48 -13.11 2.47
CA TRP A 31 6.06 -13.00 3.87
C TRP A 31 4.53 -12.94 4.02
N TYR A 32 3.88 -12.09 3.21
CA TYR A 32 2.44 -11.85 3.32
C TYR A 32 1.61 -13.10 3.01
N VAL A 33 1.99 -13.91 2.03
CA VAL A 33 1.29 -15.16 1.70
C VAL A 33 1.35 -16.14 2.87
N GLY A 34 2.52 -16.31 3.50
CA GLY A 34 2.65 -17.18 4.68
C GLY A 34 1.85 -16.65 5.87
N TRP A 35 1.96 -15.35 6.15
CA TRP A 35 1.21 -14.70 7.22
C TRP A 35 -0.31 -14.80 7.00
N ALA A 36 -0.79 -14.51 5.79
CA ALA A 36 -2.20 -14.60 5.45
C ALA A 36 -2.69 -16.06 5.46
N GLY A 37 -1.87 -17.04 5.12
CA GLY A 37 -2.20 -18.47 5.24
C GLY A 37 -2.45 -18.87 6.69
N TYR A 38 -1.57 -18.48 7.60
CA TYR A 38 -1.74 -18.71 9.04
C TYR A 38 -3.02 -18.05 9.60
N PHE A 39 -3.32 -16.83 9.16
CA PHE A 39 -4.51 -16.09 9.62
C PHE A 39 -5.78 -16.36 8.79
N ALA A 40 -5.74 -17.14 7.71
CA ALA A 40 -6.92 -17.40 6.87
C ALA A 40 -8.04 -18.17 7.60
N LEU A 41 -7.67 -18.94 8.62
CA LEU A 41 -8.61 -19.62 9.51
C LEU A 41 -9.33 -18.66 10.47
N THR A 42 -8.87 -17.42 10.59
CA THR A 42 -9.54 -16.41 11.43
C THR A 42 -10.64 -15.71 10.63
N ASN A 43 -11.80 -15.49 11.27
CA ASN A 43 -13.02 -14.99 10.62
C ASN A 43 -12.97 -13.49 10.22
N TYR A 44 -11.79 -12.86 10.12
CA TYR A 44 -11.64 -11.41 10.07
C TYR A 44 -10.92 -10.91 8.80
N PRO A 45 -11.55 -10.95 7.62
CA PRO A 45 -10.98 -10.46 6.36
C PRO A 45 -10.59 -8.98 6.37
N ALA A 46 -11.23 -8.18 7.23
CA ALA A 46 -10.91 -6.77 7.43
C ALA A 46 -9.43 -6.55 7.82
N GLN A 47 -8.84 -7.49 8.56
CA GLN A 47 -7.43 -7.42 8.96
C GLN A 47 -6.50 -7.57 7.75
N LEU A 48 -6.82 -8.49 6.83
CA LEU A 48 -6.07 -8.68 5.58
C LEU A 48 -6.10 -7.41 4.73
N ARG A 49 -7.29 -6.84 4.51
CA ARG A 49 -7.47 -5.57 3.76
C ARG A 49 -6.63 -4.43 4.36
N LYS A 50 -6.60 -4.33 5.68
CA LYS A 50 -5.86 -3.27 6.38
C LYS A 50 -4.35 -3.40 6.17
N ILE A 51 -3.82 -4.62 6.18
CA ILE A 51 -2.40 -4.88 5.94
C ILE A 51 -2.03 -4.63 4.49
N GLU A 52 -2.82 -5.14 3.54
CA GLU A 52 -2.62 -4.90 2.11
C GLU A 52 -2.63 -3.40 1.77
N ALA A 53 -3.55 -2.64 2.37
CA ALA A 53 -3.60 -1.18 2.24
C ALA A 53 -2.39 -0.50 2.88
N HIS A 54 -1.92 -0.99 4.03
CA HIS A 54 -0.73 -0.46 4.69
C HIS A 54 0.52 -0.66 3.83
N ILE A 55 0.68 -1.85 3.23
CA ILE A 55 1.76 -2.18 2.27
C ILE A 55 1.75 -1.16 1.12
N ARG A 56 0.60 -0.99 0.44
CA ARG A 56 0.48 -0.03 -0.68
C ARG A 56 0.85 1.39 -0.27
N ARG A 57 0.39 1.85 0.89
CA ARG A 57 0.73 3.20 1.38
C ARG A 57 2.22 3.36 1.63
N ARG A 58 2.89 2.36 2.21
CA ARG A 58 4.35 2.38 2.43
C ARG A 58 5.11 2.42 1.10
N LEU A 59 4.69 1.61 0.13
CA LEU A 59 5.29 1.61 -1.22
C LEU A 59 5.07 2.96 -1.93
N ARG A 60 3.87 3.55 -1.86
CA ARG A 60 3.62 4.92 -2.36
C ARG A 60 4.51 5.95 -1.68
N SER A 61 4.69 5.86 -0.35
CA SER A 61 5.59 6.74 0.38
C SER A 61 7.04 6.61 -0.09
N ARG A 62 7.50 5.40 -0.43
CA ARG A 62 8.83 5.17 -0.99
C ARG A 62 8.96 5.72 -2.40
N LEU A 63 7.95 5.54 -3.25
CA LEU A 63 7.92 6.10 -4.61
C LEU A 63 8.04 7.63 -4.63
N VAL A 64 7.36 8.29 -3.68
CA VAL A 64 7.47 9.74 -3.44
C VAL A 64 8.90 10.11 -3.06
N ASP A 65 9.49 9.37 -2.12
CA ASP A 65 10.86 9.59 -1.62
C ASP A 65 11.93 9.44 -2.71
N GLN A 66 11.79 8.43 -3.57
CA GLN A 66 12.70 8.14 -4.68
C GLN A 66 12.84 9.29 -5.69
N GLN A 67 11.85 10.20 -5.77
CA GLN A 67 11.94 11.31 -6.73
C GLN A 67 12.93 12.40 -6.29
N LYS A 68 13.27 12.46 -4.99
CA LYS A 68 14.20 13.40 -4.32
C LYS A 68 13.85 14.90 -4.43
N ASN A 69 13.11 15.30 -5.46
CA ASN A 69 12.73 16.67 -5.75
C ASN A 69 11.23 16.72 -6.11
N GLN A 70 10.53 17.72 -5.56
CA GLN A 70 9.13 18.00 -5.86
C GLN A 70 8.87 18.17 -7.36
N ARG A 71 9.75 18.86 -8.10
CA ARG A 71 9.62 19.04 -9.55
C ARG A 71 9.62 17.71 -10.31
N ASN A 72 10.45 16.76 -9.87
CA ASN A 72 10.50 15.40 -10.45
C ASN A 72 9.23 14.63 -10.13
N LEU A 73 8.75 14.72 -8.88
CA LEU A 73 7.48 14.11 -8.49
C LEU A 73 6.31 14.66 -9.30
N TYR A 74 6.21 15.98 -9.45
CA TYR A 74 5.20 16.63 -10.29
C TYR A 74 5.22 16.08 -11.72
N ARG A 75 6.40 16.12 -12.38
CA ARG A 75 6.56 15.60 -13.75
C ARG A 75 6.15 14.13 -13.86
N LYS A 76 6.52 13.31 -12.87
CA LYS A 76 6.19 11.88 -12.87
C LYS A 76 4.70 11.63 -12.68
N LEU A 77 4.03 12.36 -11.79
CA LEU A 77 2.58 12.27 -11.62
C LEU A 77 1.85 12.69 -12.90
N THR A 78 2.26 13.80 -13.54
CA THR A 78 1.68 14.25 -14.80
C THR A 78 1.90 13.24 -15.93
N LYS A 79 3.10 12.64 -16.04
CA LYS A 79 3.39 11.58 -17.01
C LYS A 79 2.50 10.34 -16.83
N ARG A 80 2.04 10.08 -15.60
CA ARG A 80 1.12 8.99 -15.26
C ARG A 80 -0.36 9.37 -15.36
N GLY A 81 -0.69 10.50 -16.01
CA GLY A 81 -2.08 10.89 -16.30
C GLY A 81 -2.78 11.65 -15.16
N VAL A 82 -2.05 12.17 -14.17
CA VAL A 82 -2.65 13.07 -13.16
C VAL A 82 -2.79 14.47 -13.75
N PRO A 83 -3.98 15.10 -13.67
CA PRO A 83 -4.18 16.47 -14.14
C PRO A 83 -3.18 17.44 -13.49
N ARG A 84 -2.64 18.38 -14.28
CA ARG A 84 -1.56 19.30 -13.84
C ARG A 84 -1.92 20.06 -12.56
N GLY A 85 -3.12 20.64 -12.47
CA GLY A 85 -3.57 21.36 -11.27
C GLY A 85 -3.63 20.46 -10.02
N GLN A 86 -4.15 19.25 -10.17
CA GLN A 86 -4.21 18.27 -9.08
C GLN A 86 -2.80 17.80 -8.65
N ALA A 87 -1.91 17.57 -9.60
CA ALA A 87 -0.52 17.20 -9.32
C ALA A 87 0.23 18.34 -8.60
N ALA A 88 0.08 19.58 -9.06
CA ALA A 88 0.71 20.74 -8.45
C ALA A 88 0.21 20.97 -7.02
N SER A 89 -1.11 20.99 -6.82
CA SER A 89 -1.72 21.13 -5.49
C SER A 89 -1.25 20.06 -4.50
N ALA A 90 -1.12 18.81 -4.95
CA ALA A 90 -0.60 17.75 -4.08
C ALA A 90 0.89 17.94 -3.77
N VAL A 91 1.73 18.12 -4.79
CA VAL A 91 3.20 18.11 -4.64
C VAL A 91 3.73 19.33 -3.89
N TYR A 92 3.19 20.52 -4.16
CA TYR A 92 3.66 21.77 -3.56
C TYR A 92 2.94 22.13 -2.26
N SER A 93 2.18 21.20 -1.67
CA SER A 93 1.49 21.41 -0.39
C SER A 93 2.38 21.37 0.85
N HIS A 94 3.71 21.32 0.70
CA HIS A 94 4.70 21.16 1.78
C HIS A 94 4.48 19.95 2.72
N ARG A 95 3.60 19.01 2.34
CA ARG A 95 3.32 17.81 3.10
C ARG A 95 4.51 16.85 3.06
N GLY A 96 4.82 16.23 4.19
CA GLY A 96 5.80 15.14 4.24
C GLY A 96 5.39 13.93 3.39
N ARG A 97 6.36 13.11 2.99
CA ARG A 97 6.15 11.95 2.09
C ARG A 97 5.03 10.99 2.53
N TRP A 98 4.85 10.79 3.84
CA TRP A 98 3.80 9.92 4.38
C TRP A 98 2.39 10.51 4.19
N ALA A 99 2.25 11.82 4.32
CA ALA A 99 1.01 12.52 4.03
C ALA A 99 0.75 12.57 2.52
N LEU A 100 1.78 12.84 1.71
CA LEU A 100 1.70 12.81 0.24
C LEU A 100 1.26 11.45 -0.30
N SER A 101 1.73 10.35 0.30
CA SER A 101 1.40 8.98 -0.12
C SER A 101 -0.10 8.66 -0.13
N ASN A 102 -0.91 9.42 0.59
CA ASN A 102 -2.37 9.26 0.69
C ASN A 102 -3.15 10.35 -0.05
N THR A 103 -2.50 11.19 -0.86
CA THR A 103 -3.19 12.20 -1.65
C THR A 103 -3.90 11.58 -2.85
N ARG A 104 -4.98 12.21 -3.32
CA ARG A 104 -5.71 11.78 -4.53
C ARG A 104 -4.78 11.70 -5.75
N ALA A 105 -3.84 12.63 -5.89
CA ALA A 105 -2.87 12.64 -6.97
C ALA A 105 -1.99 11.37 -6.99
N VAL A 106 -1.40 11.00 -5.84
CA VAL A 106 -0.55 9.81 -5.74
C VAL A 106 -1.37 8.53 -5.87
N ASN A 107 -2.57 8.48 -5.28
CA ASN A 107 -3.46 7.33 -5.43
C ASN A 107 -3.94 7.14 -6.87
N LYS A 108 -4.11 8.21 -7.64
CA LYS A 108 -4.45 8.14 -9.08
C LYS A 108 -3.25 7.66 -9.91
N ALA A 109 -2.07 8.20 -9.67
CA ALA A 109 -0.85 7.79 -10.41
C ALA A 109 -0.40 6.35 -10.09
N TYR A 110 -0.60 5.92 -8.84
CA TYR A 110 -0.24 4.59 -8.32
C TYR A 110 -1.49 3.96 -7.70
N SER A 111 -2.44 3.60 -8.56
CA SER A 111 -3.72 2.99 -8.17
C SER A 111 -3.51 1.63 -7.49
N ASN A 112 -4.53 1.15 -6.77
CA ASN A 112 -4.48 -0.21 -6.22
C ASN A 112 -4.31 -1.24 -7.34
N ASP A 113 -5.02 -1.05 -8.45
CA ASP A 113 -4.95 -1.93 -9.62
C ASP A 113 -3.55 -1.96 -10.23
N TRP A 114 -2.83 -0.83 -10.25
CA TRP A 114 -1.44 -0.80 -10.70
C TRP A 114 -0.55 -1.68 -9.81
N PHE A 115 -0.73 -1.66 -8.48
CA PHE A 115 0.03 -2.54 -7.59
C PHE A 115 -0.32 -4.02 -7.80
N ILE A 116 -1.59 -4.34 -8.06
CA ILE A 116 -2.05 -5.73 -8.21
C ILE A 116 -1.66 -6.27 -9.59
N ALA A 117 -2.09 -5.60 -10.66
CA ALA A 117 -1.96 -6.07 -12.03
C ALA A 117 -0.55 -5.87 -12.61
N VAL A 118 0.12 -4.75 -12.30
CA VAL A 118 1.43 -4.43 -12.90
C VAL A 118 2.58 -4.87 -12.00
N MET A 119 2.47 -4.63 -10.69
CA MET A 119 3.55 -4.96 -9.76
C MET A 119 3.41 -6.35 -9.11
N GLY A 120 2.31 -7.07 -9.36
CA GLY A 120 2.09 -8.42 -8.84
C GLY A 120 1.91 -8.47 -7.33
N GLN A 121 1.34 -7.44 -6.68
CA GLN A 121 1.03 -7.49 -5.25
C GLN A 121 0.07 -8.66 -4.97
N ALA A 122 0.47 -9.57 -4.08
CA ALA A 122 -0.40 -10.66 -3.64
C ALA A 122 -1.55 -10.12 -2.77
N ILE A 123 -2.78 -10.50 -3.13
CA ILE A 123 -4.00 -10.20 -2.39
C ILE A 123 -4.57 -11.52 -1.86
N ARG A 124 -5.06 -11.49 -0.62
CA ARG A 124 -5.78 -12.61 -0.01
C ARG A 124 -7.13 -12.19 0.56
N SER A 125 -7.38 -10.88 0.69
CA SER A 125 -8.63 -10.33 1.17
C SER A 125 -9.82 -10.50 0.21
N ASP A 126 -9.55 -10.87 -1.04
CA ASP A 126 -10.53 -11.15 -2.09
C ASP A 126 -11.17 -12.55 -1.97
N ARG A 127 -10.58 -13.43 -1.16
CA ARG A 127 -11.11 -14.77 -0.94
C ARG A 127 -12.49 -14.68 -0.29
N LYS A 128 -13.48 -15.37 -0.86
CA LYS A 128 -14.83 -15.49 -0.29
C LYS A 128 -14.94 -16.82 0.45
N LEU A 129 -14.27 -16.94 1.60
CA LEU A 129 -14.38 -18.14 2.42
C LEU A 129 -15.70 -18.11 3.21
N GLY A 130 -16.42 -19.24 3.24
CA GLY A 130 -17.77 -19.30 3.81
C GLY A 130 -17.86 -18.98 5.32
N HIS A 131 -16.76 -19.10 6.06
CA HIS A 131 -16.67 -18.78 7.48
C HIS A 131 -16.26 -17.33 7.78
N TRP A 132 -15.95 -16.51 6.76
CA TRP A 132 -15.54 -15.13 6.98
C TRP A 132 -16.75 -14.24 7.25
N PHE A 133 -16.67 -13.45 8.33
CA PHE A 133 -17.65 -12.41 8.59
C PHE A 133 -17.58 -11.32 7.51
N ASP A 134 -18.72 -10.72 7.17
CA ASP A 134 -18.72 -9.58 6.27
C ASP A 134 -17.89 -8.43 6.86
N VAL A 135 -17.20 -7.67 6.01
CA VAL A 135 -16.34 -6.55 6.41
C VAL A 135 -17.14 -5.49 7.17
N ASN A 136 -18.45 -5.41 6.95
CA ASN A 136 -19.36 -4.47 7.60
C ASN A 136 -20.01 -5.02 8.88
N GLN A 137 -19.75 -6.28 9.23
CA GLN A 137 -20.36 -6.90 10.40
C GLN A 137 -19.70 -6.37 11.68
N TRP A 138 -20.44 -5.55 12.43
CA TRP A 138 -19.98 -4.97 13.67
C TRP A 138 -20.07 -6.01 14.80
N ILE A 139 -18.92 -6.53 15.24
CA ILE A 139 -18.84 -7.51 16.32
C ILE A 139 -18.47 -6.76 17.60
N ARG A 140 -19.38 -6.77 18.59
CA ARG A 140 -19.07 -6.35 19.95
C ARG A 140 -18.12 -7.39 20.55
N LEU A 141 -16.88 -6.99 20.83
CA LEU A 141 -15.99 -7.77 21.68
C LEU A 141 -16.48 -7.57 23.11
N ALA A 142 -16.95 -8.64 23.75
CA ALA A 142 -17.29 -8.66 25.17
C ALA A 142 -16.03 -8.52 26.03
#